data_AF-A0A940U1P8-F1
#
_entry.id   AF-A0A940U1P8-F1
#
_cell.length_a   1.000
_cell.length_b   1.000
_cell.length_c   1.000
_cell.angle_alpha   90.00
_cell.angle_beta   90.00
_cell.angle_gamma   90.00
#
_symmetry.space_group_name_H-M   'P 1'
#
loop_
_entity.id
_entity.type
_entity.pdbx_description
1 polymer ?
#
loop_
_entity_poly.entity_id
_entity_poly.type
_entity_poly.pdbx_seq_one_letter_code
_entity_poly.pdbx_strand_id
1 'polypeptide(L)'
;RGEFSRLVGLEVRRLNGVLEMLLDYGQLGTPRPVDVDLSKWVTNYCDEKRLSSVQKIPVNLGNPLPSVRFDDRHLNFVFERIFEQIQAKGIAGREIRIMKEEVTQGENWEKLDICYEEEKAFIQPSSRKITSAGNRDFEGLSLGLVLARRIMRKSNGEMSVIQDEGGNTQIFLQFHGQTPR
;
A
#
# COMPACT_ATOMS: atom_id res chain seq x y z
N ARG A 1 4.36 0.24 -38.72
CA ARG A 1 5.08 1.42 -38.15
C ARG A 1 4.38 2.04 -36.94
N GLY A 2 3.03 2.10 -36.88
CA GLY A 2 2.30 2.66 -35.73
C GLY A 2 2.38 1.84 -34.43
N GLU A 3 2.38 0.50 -34.49
CA GLU A 3 2.43 -0.33 -33.29
C GLU A 3 3.76 -0.29 -32.55
N PHE A 4 4.89 -0.24 -33.27
CA PHE A 4 6.22 -0.10 -32.67
C PHE A 4 6.37 1.24 -31.94
N SER A 5 5.88 2.34 -32.52
CA SER A 5 5.89 3.65 -31.86
C SER A 5 5.00 3.69 -30.61
N ARG A 6 3.86 2.98 -30.61
CA ARG A 6 3.00 2.83 -29.43
C ARG A 6 3.69 2.03 -28.31
N LEU A 7 4.33 0.91 -28.65
CA LEU A 7 5.07 0.07 -27.70
C LEU A 7 6.24 0.82 -27.08
N VAL A 8 7.04 1.51 -27.88
CA VAL A 8 8.14 2.35 -27.38
C VAL A 8 7.60 3.48 -26.49
N GLY A 9 6.48 4.11 -26.87
CA GLY A 9 5.85 5.13 -26.05
C GLY A 9 5.36 4.62 -24.68
N LEU A 10 4.84 3.39 -24.62
CA LEU A 10 4.43 2.76 -23.37
C LEU A 10 5.65 2.44 -22.49
N GLU A 11 6.72 1.91 -23.07
CA GLU A 11 7.93 1.57 -22.32
C GLU A 11 8.63 2.81 -21.75
N VAL A 12 8.69 3.91 -22.51
CA VAL A 12 9.22 5.19 -22.03
C VAL A 12 8.41 5.73 -20.85
N ARG A 13 7.07 5.67 -20.91
CA ARG A 13 6.22 6.10 -19.78
C ARG A 13 6.46 5.24 -18.54
N ARG A 14 6.60 3.93 -18.72
CA ARG A 14 6.88 3.01 -17.63
C ARG A 14 8.23 3.30 -16.98
N LEU A 15 9.27 3.55 -17.78
CA LEU A 15 10.60 3.91 -17.28
C LEU A 15 10.58 5.25 -16.53
N ASN A 16 9.90 6.26 -17.07
CA ASN A 16 9.74 7.54 -16.39
C ASN A 16 9.04 7.37 -15.04
N GLY A 17 7.96 6.58 -14.98
CA GLY A 17 7.26 6.32 -13.70
C GLY A 17 8.16 5.62 -12.67
N VAL A 18 9.03 4.69 -13.09
CA VAL A 18 10.00 4.06 -12.19
C VAL A 18 11.05 5.07 -11.72
N LEU A 19 11.55 5.94 -12.60
CA LEU A 19 12.53 6.97 -12.24
C LEU A 19 11.94 7.98 -11.26
N GLU A 20 10.74 8.48 -11.52
CA GLU A 20 10.01 9.38 -10.62
C GLU A 20 9.84 8.73 -9.24
N MET A 21 9.39 7.48 -9.19
CA MET A 21 9.25 6.73 -7.94
C MET A 21 10.57 6.59 -7.16
N LEU A 22 11.69 6.34 -7.85
CA LEU A 22 13.01 6.24 -7.23
C LEU A 22 13.53 7.61 -6.76
N LEU A 23 13.22 8.69 -7.48
CA LEU A 23 13.54 10.05 -7.07
C LEU A 23 12.75 10.46 -5.83
N ASP A 24 11.43 10.20 -5.82
CA ASP A 24 10.58 10.44 -4.65
C ASP A 24 11.13 9.70 -3.42
N TYR A 25 11.44 8.41 -3.60
CA TYR A 25 12.05 7.60 -2.55
C TYR A 25 13.40 8.17 -2.08
N GLY A 26 14.25 8.60 -2.99
CA GLY A 26 15.57 9.16 -2.69
C GLY A 26 15.49 10.49 -1.92
N GLN A 27 14.43 11.26 -2.10
CA GLN A 27 14.17 12.51 -1.38
C GLN A 27 13.63 12.30 0.03
N LEU A 28 13.18 11.08 0.37
CA LEU A 28 12.77 10.72 1.73
C LEU A 28 14.02 10.57 2.61
N GLY A 29 14.33 11.63 3.33
CA GLY A 29 15.45 11.70 4.28
C GLY A 29 15.25 10.83 5.52
N THR A 30 15.95 11.16 6.61
CA THR A 30 15.73 10.49 7.90
C THR A 30 14.32 10.79 8.39
N PRO A 31 13.54 9.77 8.84
CA PRO A 31 12.19 9.99 9.33
C PRO A 31 12.18 10.99 10.50
N ARG A 32 11.15 11.82 10.53
CA ARG A 32 10.83 12.78 11.60
C ARG A 32 9.44 12.44 12.14
N PRO A 33 9.35 11.48 13.08
CA PRO A 33 8.06 10.98 13.55
C PRO A 33 7.28 12.07 14.29
N VAL A 34 6.02 12.26 13.89
CA VAL A 34 5.03 13.13 14.53
C VAL A 34 3.83 12.30 14.97
N ASP A 35 2.99 12.85 15.84
CA ASP A 35 1.74 12.19 16.22
C ASP A 35 0.72 12.37 15.09
N VAL A 36 0.28 11.24 14.50
CA VAL A 36 -0.64 11.20 13.37
C VAL A 36 -1.93 10.49 13.81
N ASP A 37 -3.05 11.20 13.74
CA ASP A 37 -4.39 10.62 13.83
C ASP A 37 -4.72 9.95 12.49
N LEU A 38 -4.57 8.62 12.40
CA LEU A 38 -4.75 7.90 11.13
C LEU A 38 -6.18 8.03 10.59
N SER A 39 -7.18 8.19 11.46
CA SER A 39 -8.56 8.35 10.99
C SER A 39 -8.71 9.62 10.17
N LYS A 40 -8.22 10.75 10.69
CA LYS A 40 -8.22 12.04 9.99
C LYS A 40 -7.28 12.02 8.79
N TRP A 41 -6.09 11.46 8.96
CA TRP A 41 -5.08 11.44 7.91
C TRP A 41 -5.55 10.66 6.68
N VAL A 42 -6.07 9.44 6.87
CA VAL A 42 -6.57 8.61 5.76
C VAL A 42 -7.79 9.26 5.10
N THR A 43 -8.69 9.85 5.88
CA THR A 43 -9.85 10.58 5.32
C THR A 43 -9.39 11.72 4.41
N ASN A 44 -8.48 12.56 4.89
CA ASN A 44 -7.94 13.68 4.11
C ASN A 44 -7.22 13.20 2.85
N TYR A 45 -6.39 12.15 2.97
CA TYR A 45 -5.69 11.55 1.83
C TYR A 45 -6.67 11.04 0.77
N CYS A 46 -7.73 10.32 1.19
CA CYS A 46 -8.75 9.83 0.28
C CYS A 46 -9.54 10.95 -0.39
N ASP A 47 -9.87 12.01 0.32
CA ASP A 47 -10.58 13.17 -0.24
C ASP A 47 -9.72 13.94 -1.24
N GLU A 48 -8.43 14.11 -0.99
CA GLU A 48 -7.47 14.70 -1.94
C GLU A 48 -7.34 13.84 -3.21
N LYS A 49 -7.20 12.51 -3.05
CA LYS A 49 -7.12 11.59 -4.20
C LYS A 49 -8.44 11.50 -4.98
N ARG A 50 -9.60 11.70 -4.35
CA ARG A 50 -10.89 11.81 -5.03
C ARG A 50 -11.01 13.05 -5.91
N LEU A 51 -10.37 14.16 -5.53
CA LEU A 51 -10.35 15.39 -6.33
C LEU A 51 -9.41 15.28 -7.53
N SER A 52 -8.35 14.49 -7.43
CA SER A 52 -7.29 14.39 -8.44
C SER A 52 -7.39 13.17 -9.37
N SER A 53 -8.16 12.13 -9.00
CA SER A 53 -8.27 10.89 -9.77
C SER A 53 -9.51 10.83 -10.67
N VAL A 54 -9.35 10.28 -11.88
CA VAL A 54 -10.43 9.97 -12.82
C VAL A 54 -11.29 8.79 -12.32
N GLN A 55 -10.73 7.92 -11.49
CA GLN A 55 -11.39 6.73 -10.97
C GLN A 55 -11.65 6.86 -9.47
N LYS A 56 -12.93 6.99 -9.09
CA LYS A 56 -13.35 7.08 -7.69
C LYS A 56 -13.41 5.66 -7.12
N ILE A 57 -12.45 5.32 -6.25
CA ILE A 57 -12.50 4.07 -5.49
C ILE A 57 -13.18 4.36 -4.15
N PRO A 58 -14.31 3.71 -3.82
CA PRO A 58 -14.93 3.86 -2.51
C PRO A 58 -14.00 3.30 -1.44
N VAL A 59 -13.81 4.06 -0.36
CA VAL A 59 -13.00 3.67 0.80
C VAL A 59 -13.90 3.67 2.03
N ASN A 60 -13.90 2.56 2.74
CA ASN A 60 -14.66 2.36 3.97
C ASN A 60 -13.69 2.23 5.13
N LEU A 61 -13.75 3.21 6.01
CA LEU A 61 -13.01 3.20 7.27
C LEU A 61 -13.88 2.46 8.29
N GLY A 62 -13.37 1.35 8.81
CA GLY A 62 -14.04 0.59 9.86
C GLY A 62 -13.98 1.29 11.21
N ASN A 63 -13.68 0.53 12.27
CA ASN A 63 -13.41 1.08 13.61
C ASN A 63 -12.45 2.28 13.55
N PRO A 64 -12.56 3.24 14.48
CA PRO A 64 -11.65 4.39 14.51
C PRO A 64 -10.20 3.92 14.47
N LEU A 65 -9.48 4.37 13.45
CA LEU A 65 -8.09 4.03 13.23
C LEU A 65 -7.22 4.64 14.35
N PRO A 66 -6.14 3.96 14.76
CA PRO A 66 -5.36 4.38 15.90
C PRO A 66 -4.56 5.64 15.61
N SER A 67 -4.14 6.34 16.66
CA SER A 67 -3.10 7.37 16.55
C SER A 67 -1.73 6.71 16.59
N VAL A 68 -0.82 7.11 15.69
CA VAL A 68 0.51 6.51 15.58
C VAL A 68 1.58 7.60 15.56
N ARG A 69 2.80 7.26 15.98
CA ARG A 69 3.94 8.17 15.87
C ARG A 69 4.73 7.84 14.60
N PHE A 70 4.51 8.58 13.53
CA PHE A 70 5.09 8.27 12.22
C PHE A 70 5.43 9.54 11.43
N ASP A 71 6.35 9.44 10.47
CA ASP A 71 6.69 10.56 9.59
C ASP A 71 5.61 10.72 8.51
N ASP A 72 4.99 11.90 8.45
CA ASP A 72 3.89 12.21 7.53
C ASP A 72 4.25 12.01 6.03
N ARG A 73 5.46 12.41 5.63
CA ARG A 73 5.91 12.25 4.23
C ARG A 73 6.16 10.79 3.89
N HIS A 74 6.68 10.03 4.86
CA HIS A 74 6.87 8.60 4.71
C HIS A 74 5.51 7.88 4.63
N LEU A 75 4.53 8.29 5.45
CA LEU A 75 3.18 7.74 5.41
C LEU A 75 2.50 8.02 4.06
N ASN A 76 2.61 9.25 3.56
CA ASN A 76 2.10 9.62 2.25
C ASN A 76 2.69 8.74 1.15
N PHE A 77 4.02 8.59 1.12
CA PHE A 77 4.68 7.72 0.14
C PHE A 77 4.18 6.27 0.23
N VAL A 78 4.02 5.72 1.43
CA VAL A 78 3.51 4.35 1.62
C VAL A 78 2.11 4.20 1.04
N PHE A 79 1.21 5.11 1.37
CA PHE A 79 -0.17 5.09 0.88
C PHE A 79 -0.26 5.33 -0.62
N GLU A 80 0.58 6.19 -1.19
CA GLU A 80 0.63 6.40 -2.64
C GLU A 80 0.97 5.11 -3.37
N ARG A 81 2.02 4.40 -2.94
CA ARG A 81 2.42 3.13 -3.56
C ARG A 81 1.37 2.04 -3.39
N ILE A 82 0.65 2.02 -2.26
CA ILE A 82 -0.48 1.09 -2.04
C ILE A 82 -1.65 1.41 -2.97
N PHE A 83 -2.07 2.68 -3.06
CA PHE A 83 -3.20 3.08 -3.88
C PHE A 83 -2.91 2.98 -5.38
N GLU A 84 -1.67 3.22 -5.82
CA GLU A 84 -1.24 2.98 -7.20
C GLU A 84 -1.31 1.50 -7.56
N GLN A 85 -0.88 0.61 -6.67
CA GLN A 85 -1.01 -0.83 -6.87
C GLN A 85 -2.48 -1.25 -7.00
N ILE A 86 -3.32 -0.75 -6.10
CA ILE A 86 -4.77 -0.94 -6.10
C ILE A 86 -5.36 -0.47 -7.44
N GLN A 87 -5.05 0.75 -7.89
CA GLN A 87 -5.52 1.27 -9.17
C GLN A 87 -5.04 0.44 -10.37
N ALA A 88 -3.77 0.02 -10.38
CA ALA A 88 -3.20 -0.79 -11.45
C ALA A 88 -3.88 -2.18 -11.56
N LYS A 89 -4.48 -2.68 -10.48
CA LYS A 89 -5.24 -3.93 -10.45
C LYS A 89 -6.68 -3.81 -10.94
N GLY A 90 -7.12 -2.61 -11.35
CA GLY A 90 -8.41 -2.44 -12.03
C GLY A 90 -9.63 -2.66 -11.12
N ILE A 91 -9.61 -2.11 -9.90
CA ILE A 91 -10.65 -2.31 -8.88
C ILE A 91 -11.89 -1.43 -9.16
N ALA A 92 -12.31 -1.32 -10.42
CA ALA A 92 -13.36 -0.41 -10.85
C ALA A 92 -14.69 -0.70 -10.13
N GLY A 93 -15.06 0.17 -9.19
CA GLY A 93 -16.33 0.09 -8.46
C GLY A 93 -16.35 -0.82 -7.23
N ARG A 94 -15.23 -1.40 -6.80
CA ARG A 94 -15.15 -2.18 -5.56
C ARG A 94 -14.54 -1.36 -4.42
N GLU A 95 -14.99 -1.67 -3.21
CA GLU A 95 -14.66 -0.92 -2.00
C GLU A 95 -13.33 -1.39 -1.40
N ILE A 96 -12.47 -0.43 -1.06
CA ILE A 96 -11.30 -0.68 -0.20
C ILE A 96 -11.77 -0.57 1.25
N ARG A 97 -11.50 -1.60 2.04
CA ARG A 97 -11.75 -1.57 3.49
C ARG A 97 -10.45 -1.30 4.22
N ILE A 98 -10.43 -0.25 5.04
CA ILE A 98 -9.30 0.11 5.90
C ILE A 98 -9.76 0.01 7.34
N MET A 99 -9.15 -0.89 8.11
CA MET A 99 -9.61 -1.22 9.46
C MET A 99 -8.44 -1.33 10.42
N LYS A 100 -8.66 -0.95 11.68
CA LYS A 100 -7.77 -1.34 12.78
C LYS A 100 -7.96 -2.84 13.04
N GLU A 101 -6.86 -3.59 13.10
CA GLU A 101 -6.89 -4.98 13.56
C GLU A 101 -6.75 -5.01 15.09
N GLU A 102 -7.54 -5.86 15.75
CA GLU A 102 -7.44 -6.05 17.19
C GLU A 102 -6.13 -6.76 17.51
N VAL A 103 -5.23 -6.01 18.12
CA VAL A 103 -3.95 -6.53 18.58
C VAL A 103 -4.15 -7.24 19.92
N THR A 104 -3.51 -8.39 20.10
CA THR A 104 -3.63 -9.19 21.34
C THR A 104 -3.02 -8.41 22.51
N GLN A 105 -3.61 -8.50 23.71
CA GLN A 105 -3.12 -7.79 24.90
C GLN A 105 -1.63 -8.08 25.14
N GLY A 106 -0.80 -7.02 25.11
CA GLY A 106 0.64 -7.09 25.42
C GLY A 106 1.57 -6.68 24.27
N GLU A 107 1.07 -6.52 23.05
CA GLU A 107 1.90 -6.02 21.94
C GLU A 107 1.89 -4.48 21.91
N ASN A 108 3.08 -3.88 21.86
CA ASN A 108 3.24 -2.42 21.72
C ASN A 108 3.22 -2.01 20.23
N TRP A 109 2.20 -2.42 19.49
CA TRP A 109 2.07 -2.11 18.07
C TRP A 109 0.61 -1.82 17.74
N GLU A 110 0.41 -0.92 16.79
CA GLU A 110 -0.88 -0.63 16.19
C GLU A 110 -0.90 -1.21 14.78
N LYS A 111 -1.94 -1.97 14.44
CA LYS A 111 -2.03 -2.67 13.15
C LYS A 111 -3.20 -2.16 12.33
N LEU A 112 -2.91 -1.79 11.08
CA LEU A 112 -3.86 -1.35 10.08
C LEU A 112 -3.94 -2.40 8.98
N ASP A 113 -5.15 -2.84 8.68
CA ASP A 113 -5.48 -3.77 7.60
C ASP A 113 -6.13 -3.00 6.44
N ILE A 114 -5.58 -3.14 5.24
CA ILE A 114 -6.10 -2.60 3.99
C ILE A 114 -6.46 -3.77 3.08
N CYS A 115 -7.77 -3.98 2.91
CA CYS A 115 -8.35 -5.08 2.13
C CYS A 115 -8.97 -4.59 0.82
N TYR A 116 -8.71 -5.29 -0.28
CA TYR A 116 -9.41 -5.07 -1.56
C TYR A 116 -9.51 -6.37 -2.39
N GLU A 117 -10.56 -6.45 -3.21
CA GLU A 117 -10.80 -7.59 -4.10
C GLU A 117 -10.35 -7.25 -5.54
N GLU A 118 -9.41 -8.01 -6.08
CA GLU A 118 -8.93 -7.86 -7.46
C GLU A 118 -10.00 -8.36 -8.45
N GLU A 119 -10.20 -7.63 -9.55
CA GLU A 119 -11.01 -8.15 -10.66
C GLU A 119 -10.34 -9.43 -11.16
N LYS A 120 -11.07 -10.56 -11.18
CA LYS A 120 -10.53 -11.85 -11.62
C LYS A 120 -10.03 -11.71 -13.06
N ALA A 121 -8.73 -11.48 -13.22
CA ALA A 121 -8.08 -11.72 -14.49
C ALA A 121 -8.29 -13.21 -14.80
N PHE A 122 -8.65 -13.54 -16.03
CA PHE A 122 -8.66 -14.92 -16.53
C PHE A 122 -7.21 -15.44 -16.47
N ILE A 123 -6.80 -15.96 -15.31
CA ILE A 123 -5.47 -16.52 -15.10
C ILE A 123 -5.45 -17.88 -15.80
N GLN A 124 -4.71 -17.97 -16.91
CA GLN A 124 -4.19 -19.27 -17.34
C GLN A 124 -3.43 -19.88 -16.15
N PRO A 125 -3.68 -21.15 -15.80
CA PRO A 125 -3.13 -21.75 -14.60
C PRO A 125 -1.62 -21.97 -14.77
N SER A 126 -0.81 -20.97 -14.44
CA SER A 126 0.58 -21.19 -14.09
C SER A 126 0.58 -21.74 -12.67
N SER A 127 0.64 -23.06 -12.56
CA SER A 127 0.75 -23.81 -11.32
C SER A 127 2.01 -23.41 -10.54
N ARG A 128 1.88 -22.43 -9.65
CA ARG A 128 2.75 -22.31 -8.47
C ARG A 128 1.92 -22.60 -7.24
N LYS A 129 2.08 -23.81 -6.71
CA LYS A 129 1.72 -24.14 -5.32
C LYS A 129 2.48 -23.17 -4.42
N ILE A 130 1.80 -22.18 -3.87
CA ILE A 130 2.32 -21.35 -2.78
C ILE A 130 1.99 -22.12 -1.50
N THR A 131 2.96 -22.92 -1.04
CA THR A 131 2.85 -23.62 0.23
C THR A 131 2.87 -22.63 1.38
N SER A 132 1.84 -22.72 2.21
CA SER A 132 1.70 -22.18 3.56
C SER A 132 3.01 -22.18 4.38
N ALA A 133 3.11 -21.14 5.22
CA ALA A 133 4.04 -20.94 6.33
C ALA A 133 5.50 -20.58 5.95
N GLY A 134 5.85 -19.31 6.21
CA GLY A 134 7.23 -18.91 6.46
C GLY A 134 7.77 -17.86 5.49
N ASN A 135 7.57 -16.58 5.85
CA ASN A 135 8.55 -15.51 5.70
C ASN A 135 9.17 -15.30 4.29
N ARG A 136 8.38 -15.47 3.21
CA ARG A 136 8.79 -15.22 1.82
C ARG A 136 7.75 -14.34 1.11
N ASP A 137 7.52 -13.14 1.65
CA ASP A 137 6.32 -12.33 1.35
C ASP A 137 6.40 -11.36 0.14
N PHE A 138 7.47 -11.35 -0.67
CA PHE A 138 7.64 -10.28 -1.67
C PHE A 138 8.15 -10.70 -3.06
N GLU A 139 8.30 -12.00 -3.32
CA GLU A 139 8.56 -12.46 -4.70
C GLU A 139 7.30 -12.28 -5.56
N GLY A 140 7.31 -11.29 -6.45
CA GLY A 140 6.18 -11.01 -7.37
C GLY A 140 5.41 -9.72 -7.09
N LEU A 141 5.75 -8.96 -6.03
CA LEU A 141 5.16 -7.65 -5.76
C LEU A 141 5.79 -6.55 -6.64
N SER A 142 5.03 -5.48 -6.87
CA SER A 142 5.53 -4.32 -7.61
C SER A 142 6.64 -3.61 -6.84
N LEU A 143 7.56 -2.96 -7.58
CA LEU A 143 8.65 -2.18 -6.98
C LEU A 143 8.13 -1.15 -5.97
N GLY A 144 6.98 -0.53 -6.25
CA GLY A 144 6.34 0.43 -5.35
C GLY A 144 6.07 -0.14 -3.96
N LEU A 145 5.51 -1.34 -3.86
CA LEU A 145 5.26 -1.99 -2.57
C LEU A 145 6.55 -2.39 -1.85
N VAL A 146 7.59 -2.79 -2.59
CA VAL A 146 8.91 -3.07 -2.02
C VAL A 146 9.51 -1.81 -1.39
N LEU A 147 9.40 -0.66 -2.06
CA LEU A 147 9.86 0.63 -1.54
C LEU A 147 9.02 1.08 -0.35
N ALA A 148 7.69 0.93 -0.40
CA ALA A 148 6.81 1.22 0.73
C ALA A 148 7.20 0.42 1.98
N ARG A 149 7.44 -0.88 1.84
CA ARG A 149 7.94 -1.73 2.94
C ARG A 149 9.27 -1.21 3.50
N ARG A 150 10.19 -0.79 2.62
CA ARG A 150 11.48 -0.24 3.04
C ARG A 150 11.32 1.06 3.81
N ILE A 151 10.39 1.92 3.42
CA ILE A 151 10.03 3.14 4.15
C ILE A 151 9.39 2.81 5.51
N MET A 152 8.45 1.86 5.56
CA MET A 152 7.87 1.40 6.83
C MET A 152 8.96 0.96 7.81
N ARG A 153 9.89 0.10 7.38
CA ARG A 153 11.03 -0.33 8.20
C ARG A 153 11.93 0.82 8.62
N LYS A 154 12.24 1.75 7.70
CA LYS A 154 13.04 2.94 8.00
C LYS A 154 12.39 3.81 9.07
N SER A 155 11.06 3.84 9.11
CA SER A 155 10.25 4.59 10.08
C SER A 155 9.87 3.79 11.33
N ASN A 156 10.55 2.67 11.61
CA ASN A 156 10.25 1.81 12.76
C ASN A 156 8.80 1.29 12.72
N GLY A 157 8.41 0.73 11.58
CA GLY A 157 7.18 -0.02 11.39
C GLY A 157 7.43 -1.23 10.49
N GLU A 158 6.39 -2.02 10.29
CA GLU A 158 6.44 -3.20 9.42
C GLU A 158 5.30 -3.19 8.42
N MET A 159 5.52 -3.90 7.31
CA MET A 159 4.53 -4.08 6.26
C MET A 159 4.62 -5.49 5.68
N SER A 160 3.46 -6.12 5.54
CA SER A 160 3.27 -7.42 4.91
C SER A 160 2.08 -7.38 3.95
N VAL A 161 2.08 -8.30 2.99
CA VAL A 161 1.02 -8.44 1.99
C VAL A 161 0.64 -9.90 1.92
N ILE A 162 -0.65 -10.20 2.01
CA ILE A 162 -1.22 -11.52 1.86
C ILE A 162 -2.17 -11.49 0.67
N GLN A 163 -2.02 -12.44 -0.24
CA GLN A 163 -2.92 -12.62 -1.37
C GLN A 163 -3.56 -14.00 -1.25
N ASP A 164 -4.89 -14.05 -1.27
CA ASP A 164 -5.61 -15.32 -1.23
C ASP A 164 -5.89 -15.86 -2.65
N GLU A 165 -6.23 -17.16 -2.72
CA GLU A 165 -6.59 -17.83 -3.98
C GLU A 165 -7.90 -17.29 -4.59
N GLY A 166 -8.68 -16.53 -3.81
CA GLY A 166 -9.94 -15.89 -4.23
C GLY A 166 -9.75 -14.58 -4.97
N GLY A 167 -8.53 -14.03 -4.98
CA GLY A 167 -8.21 -12.72 -5.58
C GLY A 167 -8.34 -11.55 -4.61
N ASN A 168 -8.49 -11.79 -3.30
CA ASN A 168 -8.37 -10.73 -2.30
C ASN A 168 -6.89 -10.49 -1.97
N THR A 169 -6.53 -9.22 -1.89
CA THR A 169 -5.25 -8.81 -1.32
C THR A 169 -5.49 -8.05 -0.03
N GLN A 170 -4.73 -8.42 0.99
CA GLN A 170 -4.67 -7.75 2.29
C GLN A 170 -3.27 -7.19 2.49
N ILE A 171 -3.19 -5.92 2.87
CA ILE A 171 -1.94 -5.24 3.20
C ILE A 171 -2.01 -4.84 4.66
N PHE A 172 -1.05 -5.33 5.44
CA PHE A 172 -0.94 -4.98 6.86
C PHE A 172 0.16 -3.95 7.04
N LEU A 173 -0.17 -2.85 7.71
CA LEU A 173 0.79 -1.86 8.19
C LEU A 173 0.83 -1.94 9.71
N GLN A 174 2.01 -2.20 10.26
CA GLN A 174 2.24 -2.26 11.70
C GLN A 174 3.10 -1.08 12.10
N PHE A 175 2.61 -0.31 13.06
CA PHE A 175 3.27 0.86 13.61
C PHE A 175 3.68 0.54 15.03
N HIS A 176 4.95 0.75 15.39
CA HIS A 176 5.36 0.60 16.78
C HIS A 176 4.62 1.62 17.65
N GLY A 177 3.96 1.12 18.69
CA GLY A 177 3.16 1.89 19.63
C GLY A 177 4.03 2.84 20.47
N GLN A 178 3.40 3.92 20.93
CA GLN A 178 4.03 4.84 21.87
C GLN A 178 4.26 4.10 23.18
N THR A 179 5.52 3.94 23.58
CA THR A 179 5.79 3.55 24.97
C THR A 179 5.28 4.70 25.85
N PRO A 180 4.33 4.48 26.76
CA PRO A 180 3.96 5.50 27.71
C PRO A 180 5.21 5.86 28.52
N ARG A 181 5.56 7.15 28.53
CA ARG A 181 6.56 7.69 29.44
C ARG A 181 5.92 8.00 30.78
#